data_AF-A0A7M3YPB1-F1
#
_entry.id   AF-A0A7M3YPB1-F1
#
_cell.length_a   1.000
_cell.length_b   1.000
_cell.length_c   1.000
_cell.angle_alpha   90.00
_cell.angle_beta   90.00
_cell.angle_gamma   90.00
#
_symmetry.space_group_name_H-M   'P 1'
#
loop_
_entity.id
_entity.type
_entity.pdbx_description
1 polymer ?
#
loop_
_entity_poly.entity_id
_entity_poly.type
_entity_poly.pdbx_seq_one_letter_code
_entity_poly.pdbx_strand_id
1 'polypeptide(L)'
;MRGMGSGGGDAMEPSDINERTQIVGRQIWRVVPYAKRYPGRVLSGIFGNAMARFFDLMPFVAIGLAVDYFTGGELFGPQIVQDFVTSFGGDPAIGYGVLIFLGFFCLAIFQGISEYSWQTLGYKIQHDLRMDATKSLIAMEASYYDMRQTGQIMAVLSSDVNQLEDVVSDSSTSIIRIIVTFFTAFLILVLMSWKLAIVLFGPIIFIVPIVYWFSTSVQRKYRKQRESTGDITAVLENLISGIAVVQAYNAEEWEANRVDRESGAYRDQAMGASQDRNRFIPMIYVVAGIAFGLLVTAGGWLAKEGDITTGQ
;
A
#
# COMPACT_ATOMS: atom_id res chain seq x y z
N MET A 1 30.99 1.79 51.48
CA MET A 1 29.59 1.88 51.02
C MET A 1 29.41 3.18 50.25
N ARG A 2 29.38 3.14 48.92
CA ARG A 2 29.01 4.26 48.05
C ARG A 2 28.14 3.69 46.94
N GLY A 3 26.90 4.19 46.88
CA GLY A 3 25.82 3.65 46.06
C GLY A 3 26.03 3.88 44.57
N MET A 4 25.66 2.87 43.79
CA MET A 4 25.49 2.92 42.34
C MET A 4 24.20 3.69 42.02
N GLY A 5 24.32 4.76 41.24
CA GLY A 5 23.17 5.38 40.55
C GLY A 5 22.90 4.63 39.25
N SER A 6 21.77 3.94 39.18
CA SER A 6 21.26 3.31 37.97
C SER A 6 20.64 4.36 37.05
N GLY A 7 21.25 4.60 35.89
CA GLY A 7 20.61 5.34 34.79
C GLY A 7 19.50 4.48 34.18
N GLY A 8 18.25 4.78 34.53
CA GLY A 8 17.08 4.20 33.90
C GLY A 8 16.94 4.73 32.48
N GLY A 9 16.87 3.81 31.51
CA GLY A 9 16.54 4.12 30.12
C GLY A 9 15.14 4.72 30.06
N ASP A 10 15.07 5.94 29.52
CA ASP A 10 13.86 6.73 29.40
C ASP A 10 12.87 6.03 28.46
N ALA A 11 11.83 5.43 29.05
CA ALA A 11 10.76 4.82 28.29
C ALA A 11 9.82 5.94 27.81
N MET A 12 9.90 6.28 26.52
CA MET A 12 9.06 7.29 25.87
C MET A 12 7.59 7.20 26.30
N GLU A 13 7.03 8.31 26.76
CA GLU A 13 5.62 8.39 27.15
C GLU A 13 4.70 8.22 25.92
N PRO A 14 3.48 7.67 26.09
CA PRO A 14 2.52 7.49 24.99
C PRO A 14 2.20 8.78 24.20
N SER A 15 2.36 9.95 24.82
CA SER A 15 2.22 11.29 24.22
C SER A 15 3.23 11.55 23.09
N ASP A 16 4.50 11.19 23.29
CA ASP A 16 5.58 11.42 22.32
C ASP A 16 5.43 10.58 21.03
N ILE A 17 4.80 9.41 21.16
CA ILE A 17 4.47 8.54 20.04
C ILE A 17 3.32 9.14 19.22
N ASN A 18 2.36 9.78 19.91
CA ASN A 18 1.19 10.39 19.29
C ASN A 18 1.55 11.69 18.55
N GLU A 19 2.48 12.49 19.08
CA GLU A 19 3.00 13.68 18.39
C GLU A 19 3.68 13.33 17.06
N ARG A 20 4.57 12.32 17.00
CA ARG A 20 5.19 11.90 15.73
C ARG A 20 4.18 11.37 14.72
N THR A 21 3.14 10.68 15.17
CA THR A 21 2.07 10.16 14.30
C THR A 21 1.21 11.31 13.74
N GLN A 22 0.94 12.35 14.54
CA GLN A 22 0.28 13.57 14.08
C GLN A 22 1.11 14.39 13.08
N ILE A 23 2.45 14.38 13.21
CA ILE A 23 3.35 15.11 12.32
C ILE A 23 3.32 14.55 10.89
N VAL A 24 3.26 13.21 10.73
CA VAL A 24 3.20 12.56 9.40
C VAL A 24 1.89 12.90 8.68
N GLY A 25 0.77 12.86 9.40
CA GLY A 25 -0.56 13.15 8.84
C GLY A 25 -0.68 14.58 8.29
N ARG A 26 -0.05 15.58 8.93
CA ARG A 26 -0.06 16.98 8.46
C ARG A 26 0.91 17.27 7.31
N GLN A 27 1.99 16.50 7.17
CA GLN A 27 3.04 16.78 6.19
C GLN A 27 2.66 16.36 4.76
N ILE A 28 1.92 15.26 4.58
CA ILE A 28 1.47 14.79 3.24
C ILE A 28 0.61 15.85 2.53
N TRP A 29 -0.21 16.60 3.29
CA TRP A 29 -1.06 17.66 2.73
C TRP A 29 -0.28 18.83 2.11
N ARG A 30 1.03 18.96 2.37
CA ARG A 30 1.87 20.01 1.77
C ARG A 30 2.14 19.79 0.28
N VAL A 31 1.94 18.58 -0.23
CA VAL A 31 2.10 18.28 -1.67
C VAL A 31 0.82 18.60 -2.47
N VAL A 32 -0.34 18.65 -1.79
CA VAL A 32 -1.65 18.92 -2.41
C VAL A 32 -1.71 20.26 -3.16
N PRO A 33 -1.14 21.38 -2.67
CA PRO A 33 -1.08 22.63 -3.43
C PRO A 33 -0.37 22.49 -4.78
N TYR A 34 0.68 21.66 -4.88
CA TYR A 34 1.39 21.40 -6.14
C TYR A 34 0.51 20.60 -7.10
N ALA A 35 -0.19 19.58 -6.61
CA ALA A 35 -1.15 18.82 -7.41
C ALA A 35 -2.32 19.68 -7.91
N LYS A 36 -2.79 20.65 -7.10
CA LYS A 36 -3.88 21.58 -7.47
C LYS A 36 -3.54 22.50 -8.65
N ARG A 37 -2.25 22.69 -8.98
CA ARG A 37 -1.84 23.42 -10.19
C ARG A 37 -2.19 22.67 -11.49
N TYR A 38 -2.41 21.36 -11.41
CA TYR A 38 -2.70 20.51 -12.56
C TYR A 38 -4.04 19.76 -12.41
N PRO A 39 -5.18 20.47 -12.27
CA PRO A 39 -6.47 19.85 -11.98
C PRO A 39 -6.92 18.88 -13.08
N GLY A 40 -6.57 19.15 -14.35
CA GLY A 40 -6.91 18.27 -15.47
C GLY A 40 -6.27 16.88 -15.35
N ARG A 41 -5.03 16.78 -14.87
CA ARG A 41 -4.32 15.50 -14.69
C ARG A 41 -4.83 14.74 -13.46
N VAL A 42 -5.14 15.45 -12.39
CA VAL A 42 -5.75 14.87 -11.19
C VAL A 42 -7.13 14.29 -11.55
N LEU A 43 -7.96 15.07 -12.25
CA LEU A 43 -9.30 14.64 -12.63
C LEU A 43 -9.26 13.45 -13.61
N SER A 44 -8.42 13.51 -14.65
CA SER A 44 -8.26 12.40 -15.61
C SER A 44 -7.67 11.16 -14.94
N GLY A 45 -6.75 11.33 -13.99
CA GLY A 45 -6.16 10.24 -13.21
C GLY A 45 -7.19 9.53 -12.32
N ILE A 46 -8.00 10.29 -11.56
CA ILE A 46 -9.07 9.74 -10.72
C ILE A 46 -10.14 9.08 -11.58
N PHE A 47 -10.63 9.77 -12.61
CA PHE A 47 -11.67 9.25 -13.50
C PHE A 47 -11.21 7.99 -14.23
N GLY A 48 -10.00 8.01 -14.81
CA GLY A 48 -9.40 6.85 -15.47
C GLY A 48 -9.24 5.68 -14.50
N ASN A 49 -8.82 5.92 -13.26
CA ASN A 49 -8.69 4.87 -12.26
C ASN A 49 -10.06 4.26 -11.94
N ALA A 50 -11.07 5.09 -11.67
CA ALA A 50 -12.40 4.64 -11.31
C ALA A 50 -13.07 3.86 -12.45
N MET A 51 -12.95 4.33 -13.69
CA MET A 51 -13.45 3.62 -14.86
C MET A 51 -12.70 2.30 -15.07
N ALA A 52 -11.38 2.30 -14.92
CA ALA A 52 -10.59 1.06 -14.97
C ALA A 52 -11.13 0.06 -13.94
N ARG A 53 -11.40 0.46 -12.69
CA ARG A 53 -11.97 -0.44 -11.66
C ARG A 53 -13.36 -0.96 -12.02
N PHE A 54 -14.20 -0.13 -12.63
CA PHE A 54 -15.51 -0.57 -13.11
C PHE A 54 -15.37 -1.67 -14.19
N PHE A 55 -14.49 -1.45 -15.17
CA PHE A 55 -14.23 -2.43 -16.24
C PHE A 55 -13.43 -3.65 -15.78
N ASP A 56 -12.68 -3.55 -14.68
CA ASP A 56 -12.00 -4.68 -14.03
C ASP A 56 -13.01 -5.68 -13.44
N LEU A 57 -14.14 -5.17 -12.92
CA LEU A 57 -15.18 -5.99 -12.29
C LEU A 57 -16.23 -6.53 -13.28
N MET A 58 -16.41 -5.85 -14.41
CA MET A 58 -17.40 -6.22 -15.43
C MET A 58 -17.24 -7.66 -15.96
N PRO A 59 -16.02 -8.17 -16.29
CA PRO A 59 -15.83 -9.55 -16.70
C PRO A 59 -16.34 -10.58 -15.69
N PHE A 60 -16.13 -10.36 -14.39
CA PHE A 60 -16.57 -11.30 -13.36
C PHE A 60 -18.09 -11.41 -13.30
N VAL A 61 -18.79 -10.26 -13.36
CA VAL A 61 -20.25 -10.23 -13.43
C VAL A 61 -20.75 -10.85 -14.73
N ALA A 62 -20.12 -10.56 -15.86
CA ALA A 62 -20.48 -11.13 -17.15
C ALA A 62 -20.30 -12.66 -17.18
N ILE A 63 -19.26 -13.19 -16.55
CA ILE A 63 -19.05 -14.63 -16.37
C ILE A 63 -20.20 -15.23 -15.55
N GLY A 64 -20.60 -14.59 -14.45
CA GLY A 64 -21.75 -15.03 -13.66
C GLY A 64 -23.03 -15.12 -14.49
N LEU A 65 -23.38 -14.04 -15.20
CA LEU A 65 -24.56 -14.01 -16.07
C LEU A 65 -24.48 -15.05 -17.21
N ALA A 66 -23.29 -15.29 -17.76
CA ALA A 66 -23.08 -16.32 -18.77
C ALA A 66 -23.29 -17.74 -18.20
N VAL A 67 -22.82 -18.00 -16.98
CA VAL A 67 -23.05 -19.28 -16.28
C VAL A 67 -24.55 -19.51 -16.07
N ASP A 68 -25.30 -18.48 -15.68
CA ASP A 68 -26.75 -18.59 -15.53
C ASP A 68 -27.45 -18.92 -16.85
N TYR A 69 -27.04 -18.26 -17.94
CA TYR A 69 -27.55 -18.57 -19.27
C TYR A 69 -27.20 -20.00 -19.71
N PHE A 70 -25.97 -20.46 -19.50
CA PHE A 70 -25.54 -21.80 -19.91
C PHE A 70 -26.17 -22.93 -19.09
N THR A 71 -26.60 -22.65 -17.86
CA THR A 71 -27.21 -23.65 -16.97
C THR A 71 -28.73 -23.64 -17.03
N GLY A 72 -29.35 -22.45 -17.08
CA GLY A 72 -30.81 -22.28 -17.04
C GLY A 72 -31.46 -21.97 -18.39
N GLY A 73 -30.69 -21.54 -19.40
CA GLY A 73 -31.22 -21.14 -20.72
C GLY A 73 -31.91 -19.78 -20.75
N GLU A 74 -32.01 -19.08 -19.61
CA GLU A 74 -32.62 -17.76 -19.49
C GLU A 74 -31.56 -16.67 -19.35
N LEU A 75 -31.84 -15.49 -19.90
CA LEU A 75 -30.98 -14.32 -19.78
C LEU A 75 -31.26 -13.61 -18.47
N PHE A 76 -30.29 -13.65 -17.55
CA PHE A 76 -30.34 -12.91 -16.30
C PHE A 76 -29.54 -11.60 -16.39
N GLY A 77 -29.88 -10.65 -15.50
CA GLY A 77 -29.14 -9.40 -15.33
C GLY A 77 -29.84 -8.16 -15.92
N PRO A 78 -29.16 -7.00 -15.91
CA PRO A 78 -29.74 -5.74 -16.38
C PRO A 78 -30.10 -5.79 -17.87
N GLN A 79 -31.20 -5.13 -18.25
CA GLN A 79 -31.71 -5.15 -19.64
C GLN A 79 -30.68 -4.68 -20.67
N ILE A 80 -29.83 -3.70 -20.31
CA ILE A 80 -28.73 -3.22 -21.17
C ILE A 80 -27.76 -4.36 -21.53
N VAL A 81 -27.47 -5.27 -20.59
CA VAL A 81 -26.58 -6.41 -20.83
C VAL A 81 -27.27 -7.44 -21.72
N GLN A 82 -28.55 -7.73 -21.46
CA GLN A 82 -29.34 -8.67 -22.26
C GLN A 82 -29.49 -8.19 -23.72
N ASP A 83 -29.83 -6.92 -23.92
CA ASP A 83 -29.95 -6.28 -25.23
C ASP A 83 -28.60 -6.30 -25.97
N PHE A 84 -27.49 -6.01 -25.26
CA PHE A 84 -26.16 -6.06 -25.84
C PHE A 84 -25.78 -7.47 -26.29
N VAL A 85 -25.96 -8.47 -25.42
CA VAL A 85 -25.62 -9.86 -25.71
C VAL A 85 -26.44 -10.41 -26.87
N THR A 86 -27.73 -10.06 -26.93
CA THR A 86 -28.64 -10.50 -28.00
C THR A 86 -28.48 -9.73 -29.31
N SER A 87 -27.87 -8.53 -29.29
CA SER A 87 -27.65 -7.71 -30.49
C SER A 87 -26.75 -8.38 -31.55
N PHE A 88 -25.93 -9.35 -31.15
CA PHE A 88 -25.03 -10.07 -32.04
C PHE A 88 -25.72 -11.14 -32.90
N GLY A 89 -27.06 -11.25 -32.85
CA GLY A 89 -27.89 -12.01 -33.80
C GLY A 89 -27.63 -13.53 -33.86
N GLY A 90 -26.77 -14.04 -32.99
CA GLY A 90 -26.35 -15.44 -32.89
C GLY A 90 -26.44 -15.95 -31.45
N ASP A 91 -25.67 -17.00 -31.13
CA ASP A 91 -25.60 -17.58 -29.79
C ASP A 91 -25.17 -16.52 -28.74
N PRO A 92 -25.99 -16.25 -27.70
CA PRO A 92 -25.63 -15.37 -26.58
C PRO A 92 -24.24 -15.63 -25.97
N ALA A 93 -23.69 -16.84 -26.11
CA ALA A 93 -22.30 -17.14 -25.75
C ALA A 93 -21.29 -16.17 -26.39
N ILE A 94 -21.50 -15.81 -27.66
CA ILE A 94 -20.65 -14.85 -28.39
C ILE A 94 -20.83 -13.45 -27.80
N GLY A 95 -22.07 -13.05 -27.49
CA GLY A 95 -22.35 -11.76 -26.87
C GLY A 95 -21.66 -11.59 -25.52
N TYR A 96 -21.67 -12.61 -24.66
CA TYR A 96 -20.92 -12.62 -23.40
C TYR A 96 -19.40 -12.59 -23.63
N GLY A 97 -18.90 -13.33 -24.63
CA GLY A 97 -17.47 -13.30 -25.00
C GLY A 97 -17.02 -11.90 -25.46
N VAL A 98 -17.82 -11.22 -26.29
CA VAL A 98 -17.56 -9.85 -26.73
C VAL A 98 -17.65 -8.87 -25.57
N LEU A 99 -18.61 -9.04 -24.65
CA LEU A 99 -18.75 -8.19 -23.46
C LEU A 99 -17.51 -8.30 -22.55
N ILE A 100 -17.02 -9.52 -22.31
CA ILE A 100 -15.80 -9.76 -21.52
C ILE A 100 -14.59 -9.14 -22.22
N PHE A 101 -14.45 -9.34 -23.53
CA PHE A 101 -13.36 -8.73 -24.31
C PHE A 101 -13.42 -7.21 -24.24
N LEU A 102 -14.60 -6.61 -24.43
CA LEU A 102 -14.81 -5.17 -24.33
C LEU A 102 -14.46 -4.66 -22.92
N GLY A 103 -14.82 -5.41 -21.88
CA GLY A 103 -14.44 -5.12 -20.50
C GLY A 103 -12.93 -5.01 -20.34
N PHE A 104 -12.16 -6.02 -20.76
CA PHE A 104 -10.70 -5.99 -20.71
C PHE A 104 -10.08 -4.92 -21.62
N PHE A 105 -10.66 -4.68 -22.79
CA PHE A 105 -10.20 -3.64 -23.71
C PHE A 105 -10.37 -2.23 -23.13
N CYS A 106 -11.55 -1.93 -22.59
CA CYS A 106 -11.82 -0.68 -21.90
C CYS A 106 -10.97 -0.55 -20.63
N LEU A 107 -10.80 -1.63 -19.85
CA LEU A 107 -9.89 -1.67 -18.71
C LEU A 107 -8.49 -1.22 -19.14
N ALA A 108 -7.92 -1.81 -20.20
CA ALA A 108 -6.58 -1.45 -20.68
C ALA A 108 -6.46 0.04 -21.06
N ILE A 109 -7.46 0.59 -21.75
CA ILE A 109 -7.49 2.01 -22.13
C ILE A 109 -7.54 2.92 -20.89
N PHE A 110 -8.49 2.69 -19.98
CA PHE A 110 -8.68 3.54 -18.81
C PHE A 110 -7.53 3.39 -17.80
N GLN A 111 -6.97 2.19 -17.68
CA GLN A 111 -5.78 1.92 -16.89
C GLN A 111 -4.59 2.74 -17.42
N GLY A 112 -4.35 2.70 -18.74
CA GLY A 112 -3.30 3.50 -19.38
C GLY A 112 -3.50 5.01 -19.24
N ILE A 113 -4.74 5.50 -19.38
CA ILE A 113 -5.07 6.92 -19.15
C ILE A 113 -4.77 7.32 -17.70
N SER A 114 -5.13 6.46 -16.73
CA SER A 114 -4.89 6.71 -15.31
C SER A 114 -3.40 6.75 -15.00
N GLU A 115 -2.64 5.73 -15.38
CA GLU A 115 -1.19 5.64 -15.14
C GLU A 115 -0.45 6.80 -15.79
N TYR A 116 -0.75 7.10 -17.06
CA TYR A 116 -0.14 8.24 -17.73
C TYR A 116 -0.46 9.57 -17.02
N SER A 117 -1.70 9.76 -16.58
CA SER A 117 -2.10 10.98 -15.86
C SER A 117 -1.37 11.14 -14.52
N TRP A 118 -1.26 10.06 -13.73
CA TRP A 118 -0.58 10.06 -12.43
C TRP A 118 0.93 10.22 -12.56
N GLN A 119 1.56 9.51 -13.50
CA GLN A 119 3.01 9.58 -13.70
C GLN A 119 3.45 10.96 -14.19
N THR A 120 2.75 11.52 -15.19
CA THR A 120 3.05 12.88 -15.69
C THR A 120 2.74 13.96 -14.67
N LEU A 121 1.73 13.76 -13.81
CA LEU A 121 1.48 14.64 -12.66
C LEU A 121 2.65 14.59 -11.68
N GLY A 122 3.15 13.38 -11.38
CA GLY A 122 4.34 13.14 -10.57
C GLY A 122 5.53 13.94 -11.08
N TYR A 123 5.91 13.79 -12.36
CA TYR A 123 7.03 14.52 -12.96
C TYR A 123 6.87 16.05 -12.92
N LYS A 124 5.65 16.56 -13.11
CA LYS A 124 5.40 18.00 -13.01
C LYS A 124 5.57 18.53 -11.59
N ILE A 125 5.03 17.81 -10.61
CA ILE A 125 5.18 18.16 -9.20
C ILE A 125 6.64 18.06 -8.77
N GLN A 126 7.35 17.03 -9.22
CA GLN A 126 8.79 16.85 -8.99
C GLN A 126 9.59 18.04 -9.53
N HIS A 127 9.27 18.50 -10.75
CA HIS A 127 9.90 19.68 -11.33
C HIS A 127 9.63 20.94 -10.49
N ASP A 128 8.37 21.21 -10.16
CA ASP A 128 7.98 22.38 -9.36
C ASP A 128 8.65 22.36 -7.98
N LEU A 129 8.65 21.22 -7.29
CA LEU A 129 9.30 21.05 -6.00
C LEU A 129 10.81 21.29 -6.09
N ARG A 130 11.46 20.75 -7.12
CA ARG A 130 12.90 20.95 -7.33
C ARG A 130 13.23 22.42 -7.59
N MET A 131 12.41 23.12 -8.38
CA MET A 131 12.59 24.53 -8.67
C MET A 131 12.35 25.41 -7.43
N ASP A 132 11.30 25.15 -6.67
CA ASP A 132 11.01 25.88 -5.43
C ASP A 132 12.09 25.64 -4.37
N ALA A 133 12.53 24.39 -4.19
CA ALA A 133 13.61 24.04 -3.26
C ALA A 133 14.94 24.69 -3.67
N THR A 134 15.26 24.70 -4.97
CA THR A 134 16.47 25.36 -5.50
C THR A 134 16.41 26.87 -5.29
N LYS A 135 15.26 27.50 -5.56
CA LYS A 135 15.07 28.94 -5.34
C LYS A 135 15.20 29.30 -3.86
N SER A 136 14.63 28.49 -2.96
CA SER A 136 14.80 28.66 -1.52
C SER A 136 16.26 28.47 -1.09
N LEU A 137 16.96 27.49 -1.65
CA LEU A 137 18.38 27.29 -1.37
C LEU A 137 19.17 28.54 -1.75
N ILE A 138 19.08 29.02 -2.99
CA ILE A 138 19.80 30.21 -3.49
C ILE A 138 19.56 31.45 -2.61
N ALA A 139 18.37 31.58 -2.02
CA ALA A 139 18.02 32.72 -1.16
C ALA A 139 18.52 32.60 0.30
N MET A 140 19.10 31.48 0.70
CA MET A 140 19.61 31.27 2.07
C MET A 140 20.95 31.99 2.29
N GLU A 141 21.18 32.40 3.53
CA GLU A 141 22.42 33.03 3.97
C GLU A 141 23.61 32.05 3.92
N ALA A 142 24.83 32.57 3.77
CA ALA A 142 26.06 31.78 3.73
C ALA A 142 26.20 30.82 4.94
N SER A 143 25.76 31.26 6.12
CA SER A 143 25.77 30.48 7.37
C SER A 143 25.01 29.15 7.26
N TYR A 144 23.97 29.07 6.41
CA TYR A 144 23.22 27.84 6.16
C TYR A 144 24.09 26.75 5.54
N TYR A 145 25.01 27.15 4.66
CA TYR A 145 25.90 26.27 3.91
C TYR A 145 27.12 25.86 4.73
N ASP A 146 27.62 26.75 5.59
CA ASP A 146 28.75 26.44 6.49
C ASP A 146 28.38 25.36 7.52
N MET A 147 27.10 25.28 7.89
CA MET A 147 26.58 24.31 8.87
C MET A 147 26.11 22.98 8.26
N ARG A 148 26.12 22.81 6.93
CA ARG A 148 25.57 21.62 6.28
C ARG A 148 26.50 21.05 5.21
N GLN A 149 26.64 19.73 5.20
CA GLN A 149 27.40 19.05 4.15
C GLN A 149 26.67 19.19 2.81
N THR A 150 27.43 19.47 1.74
CA THR A 150 26.91 19.56 0.36
C THR A 150 26.13 18.31 -0.04
N GLY A 151 26.57 17.13 0.41
CA GLY A 151 25.88 15.86 0.16
C GLY A 151 24.45 15.82 0.72
N GLN A 152 24.22 16.40 1.90
CA GLN A 152 22.88 16.46 2.50
C GLN A 152 21.95 17.37 1.70
N ILE A 153 22.46 18.51 1.21
CA ILE A 153 21.70 19.43 0.36
C ILE A 153 21.35 18.75 -0.98
N MET A 154 22.30 18.04 -1.58
CA MET A 154 22.09 17.28 -2.81
C MET A 154 21.06 16.16 -2.64
N ALA A 155 21.07 15.46 -1.50
CA ALA A 155 20.09 14.43 -1.18
C ALA A 155 18.67 14.99 -1.14
N VAL A 156 18.47 16.17 -0.53
CA VAL A 156 17.16 16.84 -0.49
C VAL A 156 16.69 17.23 -1.90
N LEU A 157 17.56 17.82 -2.73
CA LEU A 157 17.20 18.25 -4.09
C LEU A 157 16.97 17.10 -5.09
N SER A 158 17.44 15.90 -4.74
CA SER A 158 17.37 14.72 -5.58
C SER A 158 16.48 13.62 -4.98
N SER A 159 16.96 12.89 -3.98
CA SER A 159 16.29 11.71 -3.44
C SER A 159 14.96 12.04 -2.77
N ASP A 160 14.91 13.08 -1.93
CA ASP A 160 13.68 13.42 -1.21
C ASP A 160 12.60 13.92 -2.18
N VAL A 161 13.00 14.71 -3.18
CA VAL A 161 12.11 15.17 -4.26
C VAL A 161 11.60 14.00 -5.11
N ASN A 162 12.43 12.99 -5.39
CA ASN A 162 12.01 11.78 -6.11
C ASN A 162 11.02 10.96 -5.27
N GLN A 163 11.27 10.78 -3.98
CA GLN A 163 10.33 10.06 -3.09
C GLN A 163 8.96 10.75 -3.03
N LEU A 164 8.92 12.08 -3.06
CA LEU A 164 7.65 12.81 -3.13
C LEU A 164 6.91 12.58 -4.45
N GLU A 165 7.64 12.40 -5.56
CA GLU A 165 7.06 12.03 -6.84
C GLU A 165 6.42 10.64 -6.79
N ASP A 166 7.15 9.63 -6.30
CA ASP A 166 6.67 8.26 -6.14
C ASP A 166 5.39 8.18 -5.29
N VAL A 167 5.31 8.99 -4.22
CA VAL A 167 4.10 9.07 -3.39
C VAL A 167 2.92 9.63 -4.19
N VAL A 168 3.15 10.63 -5.04
CA VAL A 168 2.06 11.20 -5.84
C VAL A 168 1.63 10.30 -6.98
N SER A 169 2.55 9.64 -7.69
CA SER A 169 2.24 8.79 -8.83
C SER A 169 1.69 7.42 -8.37
N ASP A 170 2.52 6.63 -7.72
CA ASP A 170 2.22 5.22 -7.43
C ASP A 170 1.28 5.05 -6.22
N SER A 171 1.52 5.80 -5.14
CA SER A 171 0.72 5.64 -3.93
C SER A 171 -0.70 6.18 -4.12
N SER A 172 -0.88 7.30 -4.82
CA SER A 172 -2.22 7.82 -5.16
C SER A 172 -3.01 6.84 -6.02
N THR A 173 -2.37 6.28 -7.06
CA THR A 173 -3.00 5.27 -7.93
C THR A 173 -3.47 4.07 -7.13
N SER A 174 -2.63 3.58 -6.21
CA SER A 174 -2.91 2.41 -5.38
C SER A 174 -4.03 2.66 -4.37
N ILE A 175 -4.02 3.81 -3.68
CA ILE A 175 -5.04 4.17 -2.69
C ILE A 175 -6.41 4.28 -3.34
N ILE A 176 -6.50 4.99 -4.48
CA ILE A 176 -7.76 5.15 -5.21
C ILE A 176 -8.25 3.79 -5.70
N ARG A 177 -7.36 2.98 -6.27
CA ARG A 177 -7.66 1.61 -6.70
C ARG A 177 -8.28 0.79 -5.57
N ILE A 178 -7.64 0.76 -4.41
CA ILE A 178 -8.11 -0.01 -3.24
C ILE A 178 -9.50 0.46 -2.81
N ILE A 179 -9.68 1.78 -2.65
CA ILE A 179 -10.95 2.37 -2.19
C ILE A 179 -12.05 2.07 -3.21
N VAL A 180 -11.85 2.40 -4.48
CA VAL A 180 -12.87 2.23 -5.51
C VAL A 180 -13.20 0.75 -5.71
N THR A 181 -12.20 -0.13 -5.84
CA THR A 181 -12.46 -1.58 -5.97
C THR A 181 -13.24 -2.11 -4.78
N PHE A 182 -12.86 -1.74 -3.56
CA PHE A 182 -13.57 -2.19 -2.35
C PHE A 182 -15.03 -1.75 -2.36
N PHE A 183 -15.31 -0.46 -2.56
CA PHE A 183 -16.69 0.06 -2.53
C PHE A 183 -17.52 -0.43 -3.71
N THR A 184 -16.94 -0.52 -4.92
CA THR A 184 -17.65 -1.04 -6.09
C THR A 184 -17.96 -2.52 -5.94
N ALA A 185 -17.01 -3.35 -5.52
CA ALA A 185 -17.24 -4.77 -5.28
C ALA A 185 -18.26 -5.00 -4.16
N PHE A 186 -18.16 -4.24 -3.05
CA PHE A 186 -19.15 -4.28 -1.97
C PHE A 186 -20.55 -3.91 -2.47
N LEU A 187 -20.67 -2.83 -3.24
CA LEU A 187 -21.96 -2.39 -3.79
C LEU A 187 -22.56 -3.42 -4.74
N ILE A 188 -21.77 -3.97 -5.67
CA ILE A 188 -22.20 -5.03 -6.59
C ILE A 188 -22.72 -6.22 -5.78
N LEU A 189 -21.96 -6.68 -4.78
CA LEU A 189 -22.34 -7.85 -4.00
C LEU A 189 -23.59 -7.61 -3.16
N VAL A 190 -23.75 -6.44 -2.55
CA VAL A 190 -24.95 -6.08 -1.78
C VAL A 190 -26.19 -6.01 -2.69
N LEU A 191 -26.04 -5.49 -3.91
CA LEU A 191 -27.12 -5.44 -4.90
C LEU A 191 -27.50 -6.82 -5.43
N MET A 192 -26.54 -7.75 -5.52
CA MET A 192 -26.80 -9.15 -5.87
C MET A 192 -27.46 -9.91 -4.72
N SER A 193 -26.82 -9.93 -3.55
CA SER A 193 -27.34 -10.58 -2.35
C SER A 193 -26.76 -9.98 -1.08
N TRP A 194 -27.60 -9.28 -0.33
CA TRP A 194 -27.22 -8.73 0.97
C TRP A 194 -26.81 -9.83 1.98
N LYS A 195 -27.36 -11.04 1.85
CA LYS A 195 -26.99 -12.21 2.67
C LYS A 195 -25.54 -12.63 2.41
N LEU A 196 -25.15 -12.76 1.15
CA LEU A 196 -23.76 -13.09 0.77
C LEU A 196 -22.78 -11.98 1.15
N ALA A 197 -23.18 -10.71 1.05
CA ALA A 197 -22.36 -9.60 1.51
C ALA A 197 -22.03 -9.71 3.01
N ILE A 198 -22.99 -10.04 3.86
CA ILE A 198 -22.73 -10.25 5.30
C ILE A 198 -21.77 -11.42 5.51
N VAL A 199 -21.93 -12.52 4.75
CA VAL A 199 -21.06 -13.69 4.86
C VAL A 199 -19.61 -13.36 4.45
N LEU A 200 -19.42 -12.63 3.35
CA LEU A 200 -18.08 -12.26 2.86
C LEU A 200 -17.39 -11.22 3.76
N PHE A 201 -18.13 -10.20 4.20
CA PHE A 201 -17.58 -9.09 4.96
C PHE A 201 -17.58 -9.34 6.48
N GLY A 202 -18.37 -10.30 6.98
CA GLY A 202 -18.39 -10.70 8.39
C GLY A 202 -17.01 -11.02 8.96
N PRO A 203 -16.16 -11.81 8.28
CA PRO A 203 -14.80 -12.11 8.71
C PRO A 203 -13.88 -10.89 8.90
N ILE A 204 -14.23 -9.70 8.37
CA ILE A 204 -13.47 -8.45 8.60
C ILE A 204 -13.38 -8.13 10.10
N ILE A 205 -14.37 -8.55 10.90
CA ILE A 205 -14.32 -8.39 12.36
C ILE A 205 -13.09 -9.04 13.00
N PHE A 206 -12.54 -10.09 12.39
CA PHE A 206 -11.29 -10.74 12.82
C PHE A 206 -10.06 -10.07 12.23
N ILE A 207 -10.15 -9.51 11.02
CA ILE A 207 -9.05 -8.78 10.38
C ILE A 207 -8.65 -7.56 11.21
N VAL A 208 -9.62 -6.79 11.72
CA VAL A 208 -9.35 -5.54 12.46
C VAL A 208 -8.44 -5.77 13.68
N PRO A 209 -8.72 -6.72 14.60
CA PRO A 209 -7.81 -7.08 15.68
C PRO A 209 -6.43 -7.55 15.22
N ILE A 210 -6.36 -8.36 14.15
CA ILE A 210 -5.08 -8.88 13.62
C ILE A 210 -4.22 -7.72 13.09
N VAL A 211 -4.83 -6.77 12.38
CA VAL A 211 -4.17 -5.55 11.89
C VAL A 211 -3.76 -4.64 13.04
N TYR A 212 -4.61 -4.49 14.07
CA TYR A 212 -4.28 -3.72 15.26
C TYR A 212 -3.07 -4.31 16.02
N TRP A 213 -3.06 -5.63 16.20
CA TRP A 213 -1.93 -6.34 16.80
C TRP A 213 -0.65 -6.15 15.95
N PHE A 214 -0.76 -6.20 14.62
CA PHE A 214 0.36 -5.94 13.73
C PHE A 214 0.92 -4.52 13.89
N SER A 215 0.05 -3.51 13.86
CA SER A 215 0.47 -2.12 14.02
C SER A 215 1.10 -1.85 15.40
N THR A 216 0.59 -2.47 16.46
CA THR A 216 1.09 -2.20 17.81
C THR A 216 2.32 -3.03 18.19
N SER A 217 2.39 -4.31 17.81
CA SER A 217 3.49 -5.21 18.20
C SER A 217 4.60 -5.23 17.15
N VAL A 218 4.24 -5.51 15.90
CA VAL A 218 5.21 -5.78 14.82
C VAL A 218 5.94 -4.50 14.42
N GLN A 219 5.23 -3.37 14.30
CA GLN A 219 5.88 -2.09 13.99
C GLN A 219 6.86 -1.64 15.09
N ARG A 220 6.60 -1.96 16.37
CA ARG A 220 7.57 -1.67 17.45
C ARG A 220 8.86 -2.47 17.28
N LYS A 221 8.77 -3.75 16.92
CA LYS A 221 9.97 -4.57 16.64
C LYS A 221 10.71 -4.09 15.41
N TYR A 222 10.00 -3.67 14.36
CA TYR A 222 10.63 -3.05 13.19
C TYR A 222 11.37 -1.76 13.53
N ARG A 223 10.81 -0.94 14.43
CA ARG A 223 11.51 0.25 14.91
C ARG A 223 12.82 -0.11 15.63
N LYS A 224 12.80 -1.08 16.55
CA LYS A 224 14.01 -1.58 17.23
C LYS A 224 15.03 -2.17 16.26
N GLN A 225 14.59 -2.91 15.25
CA GLN A 225 15.47 -3.40 14.19
C GLN A 225 16.15 -2.23 13.47
N ARG A 226 15.40 -1.16 13.16
CA ARG A 226 15.92 0.02 12.46
C ARG A 226 16.89 0.84 13.31
N GLU A 227 16.62 0.95 14.61
CA GLU A 227 17.55 1.53 15.60
C GLU A 227 18.86 0.73 15.62
N SER A 228 18.78 -0.59 15.76
CA SER A 228 19.96 -1.46 15.77
C SER A 228 20.74 -1.45 14.44
N THR A 229 20.06 -1.25 13.30
CA THR A 229 20.74 -0.98 12.01
C THR A 229 21.55 0.31 12.07
N GLY A 230 21.04 1.36 12.71
CA GLY A 230 21.78 2.59 12.95
C GLY A 230 23.02 2.37 13.82
N ASP A 231 22.88 1.61 14.91
CA ASP A 231 23.97 1.31 15.84
C ASP A 231 25.13 0.56 15.17
N ILE A 232 24.83 -0.53 14.44
CA ILE A 232 25.88 -1.28 13.72
C ILE A 232 26.51 -0.44 12.61
N THR A 233 25.72 0.38 11.90
CA THR A 233 26.26 1.27 10.86
C THR A 233 27.22 2.29 11.45
N ALA A 234 26.86 2.89 12.59
CA ALA A 234 27.72 3.85 13.28
C ALA A 234 29.03 3.22 13.79
N VAL A 235 28.97 1.99 14.33
CA VAL A 235 30.19 1.27 14.75
C VAL A 235 31.09 0.98 13.55
N LEU A 236 30.52 0.51 12.44
CA LEU A 236 31.26 0.25 11.20
C LEU A 236 31.88 1.53 10.61
N GLU A 237 31.14 2.63 10.57
CA GLU A 237 31.63 3.92 10.08
C GLU A 237 32.81 4.43 10.91
N ASN A 238 32.71 4.34 12.24
CA ASN A 238 33.80 4.69 13.15
C ASN A 238 35.02 3.79 12.97
N LEU A 239 34.83 2.47 12.82
CA LEU A 239 35.89 1.50 12.59
C LEU A 239 36.65 1.78 11.28
N ILE A 240 35.92 2.02 10.19
CA ILE A 240 36.52 2.29 8.88
C ILE A 240 37.26 3.62 8.89
N SER A 241 36.65 4.67 9.46
CA SER A 241 37.27 6.00 9.54
C SER A 241 38.49 6.02 10.47
N GLY A 242 38.50 5.19 11.51
CA GLY A 242 39.56 5.07 12.51
C GLY A 242 40.53 3.91 12.29
N ILE A 243 40.52 3.25 11.12
CA ILE A 243 41.25 1.98 10.93
C ILE A 243 42.75 2.07 11.23
N ALA A 244 43.37 3.20 10.91
CA ALA A 244 44.79 3.45 11.20
C ALA A 244 45.08 3.49 12.72
N VAL A 245 44.14 4.00 13.53
CA VAL A 245 44.25 4.00 14.99
C VAL A 245 44.10 2.58 15.52
N VAL A 246 43.13 1.83 15.01
CA VAL A 246 42.92 0.43 15.42
C VAL A 246 44.17 -0.41 15.18
N GLN A 247 44.79 -0.27 14.00
CA GLN A 247 46.04 -0.96 13.65
C GLN A 247 47.24 -0.48 14.48
N ALA A 248 47.36 0.83 14.73
CA ALA A 248 48.45 1.38 15.53
C ALA A 248 48.46 0.87 16.97
N TYR A 249 47.28 0.54 17.52
CA TYR A 249 47.12 0.00 18.87
C TYR A 249 46.93 -1.52 18.93
N ASN A 250 46.99 -2.24 17.79
CA ASN A 250 46.67 -3.67 17.68
C ASN A 250 45.33 -4.04 18.34
N ALA A 251 44.31 -3.21 18.13
CA ALA A 251 42.99 -3.32 18.76
C ALA A 251 41.96 -4.07 17.88
N GLU A 252 42.40 -4.82 16.87
CA GLU A 252 41.53 -5.46 15.88
C GLU A 252 40.55 -6.44 16.52
N GLU A 253 41.02 -7.28 17.45
CA GLU A 253 40.17 -8.25 18.15
C GLU A 253 39.14 -7.55 19.05
N TRP A 254 39.50 -6.41 19.64
CA TRP A 254 38.58 -5.62 20.46
C TRP A 254 37.46 -5.01 19.63
N GLU A 255 37.80 -4.38 18.51
CA GLU A 255 36.78 -3.83 17.59
C GLU A 255 35.97 -4.94 16.91
N ALA A 256 36.57 -6.08 16.58
CA ALA A 256 35.84 -7.23 16.04
C ALA A 256 34.77 -7.73 17.03
N ASN A 257 35.11 -7.84 18.33
CA ASN A 257 34.14 -8.20 19.36
C ASN A 257 33.04 -7.14 19.55
N ARG A 258 33.38 -5.86 19.41
CA ARG A 258 32.38 -4.76 19.46
C ARG A 258 31.40 -4.87 18.29
N VAL A 259 31.90 -5.09 17.08
CA VAL A 259 31.08 -5.31 15.88
C VAL A 259 30.22 -6.57 16.04
N ASP A 260 30.78 -7.68 16.55
CA ASP A 260 30.04 -8.92 16.80
C ASP A 260 28.85 -8.71 17.73
N ARG A 261 29.04 -7.94 18.81
CA ARG A 261 27.97 -7.62 19.76
C ARG A 261 26.83 -6.83 19.11
N GLU A 262 27.14 -5.75 18.38
CA GLU A 262 26.11 -4.93 17.72
C GLU A 262 25.44 -5.71 16.57
N SER A 263 26.20 -6.52 15.84
CA SER A 263 25.68 -7.42 14.80
C SER A 263 24.75 -8.48 15.39
N GLY A 264 25.11 -9.06 16.54
CA GLY A 264 24.28 -9.99 17.28
C GLY A 264 22.96 -9.36 17.75
N ALA A 265 23.00 -8.14 18.28
CA ALA A 265 21.81 -7.39 18.64
C ALA A 265 20.91 -7.13 17.42
N TYR A 266 21.49 -6.71 16.29
CA TYR A 266 20.76 -6.53 15.04
C TYR A 266 20.11 -7.84 14.56
N ARG A 267 20.86 -8.93 14.56
CA ARG A 267 20.37 -10.27 14.20
C ARG A 267 19.16 -10.64 15.06
N ASP A 268 19.25 -10.49 16.37
CA ASP A 268 18.19 -10.91 17.29
C ASP A 268 16.94 -10.02 17.14
N GLN A 269 17.09 -8.71 16.94
CA GLN A 269 15.96 -7.81 16.63
C GLN A 269 15.33 -8.14 15.27
N ALA A 270 16.14 -8.39 14.24
CA ALA A 270 15.68 -8.73 12.91
C ALA A 270 14.93 -10.07 12.89
N MET A 271 15.46 -11.09 13.60
CA MET A 271 14.79 -12.38 13.77
C MET A 271 13.47 -12.22 14.51
N GLY A 272 13.45 -11.43 15.60
CA GLY A 272 12.23 -11.16 16.37
C GLY A 272 11.14 -10.43 15.58
N ALA A 273 11.51 -9.47 14.73
CA ALA A 273 10.60 -8.77 13.83
C ALA A 273 10.09 -9.69 12.71
N SER A 274 10.98 -10.49 12.12
CA SER A 274 10.66 -11.46 11.08
C SER A 274 9.69 -12.54 11.57
N GLN A 275 9.90 -13.08 12.78
CA GLN A 275 9.02 -14.10 13.35
C GLN A 275 7.58 -13.60 13.49
N ASP A 276 7.38 -12.37 13.98
CA ASP A 276 6.03 -11.84 14.12
C ASP A 276 5.39 -11.51 12.77
N ARG A 277 6.16 -10.97 11.81
CA ARG A 277 5.65 -10.75 10.45
C ARG A 277 5.25 -12.06 9.77
N ASN A 278 6.04 -13.11 9.94
CA ASN A 278 5.76 -14.42 9.37
C ASN A 278 4.54 -15.10 10.02
N ARG A 279 4.08 -14.64 11.19
CA ARG A 279 2.78 -15.03 11.76
C ARG A 279 1.62 -14.23 11.18
N PHE A 280 1.83 -12.95 10.89
CA PHE A 280 0.78 -12.06 10.41
C PHE A 280 0.18 -12.49 9.06
N ILE A 281 1.03 -12.77 8.06
CA ILE A 281 0.56 -13.10 6.71
C ILE A 281 -0.32 -14.37 6.70
N PRO A 282 0.08 -15.49 7.33
CA PRO A 282 -0.77 -16.68 7.43
C PRO A 282 -2.11 -16.43 8.13
N MET A 283 -2.16 -15.58 9.17
CA MET A 283 -3.42 -15.26 9.85
C MET A 283 -4.43 -14.61 8.90
N ILE A 284 -3.98 -13.72 8.01
CA ILE A 284 -4.83 -13.12 6.97
C ILE A 284 -5.33 -14.19 6.00
N TYR A 285 -4.48 -15.13 5.58
CA TYR A 285 -4.89 -16.24 4.71
C TYR A 285 -5.91 -17.17 5.36
N VAL A 286 -5.79 -17.45 6.67
CA VAL A 286 -6.78 -18.25 7.39
C VAL A 286 -8.15 -17.57 7.39
N VAL A 287 -8.19 -16.26 7.66
CA VAL A 287 -9.45 -15.50 7.63
C VAL A 287 -10.04 -15.46 6.22
N ALA A 288 -9.21 -15.25 5.20
CA ALA A 288 -9.65 -15.31 3.80
C ALA A 288 -10.18 -16.70 3.43
N GLY A 289 -9.51 -17.78 3.86
CA GLY A 289 -9.95 -19.15 3.63
C GLY A 289 -11.29 -19.46 4.30
N ILE A 290 -11.52 -18.98 5.52
CA ILE A 290 -12.82 -19.06 6.20
C ILE A 290 -13.87 -18.30 5.39
N ALA A 291 -13.57 -17.08 4.94
CA ALA A 291 -14.50 -16.28 4.14
C ALA A 291 -14.91 -17.00 2.85
N PHE A 292 -13.95 -17.55 2.09
CA PHE A 292 -14.24 -18.33 0.88
C PHE A 292 -15.05 -19.59 1.17
N GLY A 293 -14.68 -20.35 2.22
CA GLY A 293 -15.40 -21.55 2.61
C GLY A 293 -16.86 -21.26 3.01
N LEU A 294 -17.07 -20.18 3.78
CA LEU A 294 -18.41 -19.73 4.14
C LEU A 294 -19.19 -19.24 2.92
N LEU A 295 -18.54 -18.52 2.00
CA LEU A 295 -19.20 -17.99 0.80
C LEU A 295 -19.68 -19.11 -0.11
N VAL A 296 -18.86 -20.13 -0.38
CA VAL A 296 -19.27 -21.29 -1.18
C VAL A 296 -20.38 -22.08 -0.49
N THR A 297 -20.28 -22.28 0.83
CA THR A 297 -21.28 -23.05 1.59
C THR A 297 -22.62 -22.32 1.66
N ALA A 298 -22.61 -21.03 2.00
CA ALA A 298 -23.81 -20.21 2.09
C ALA A 298 -24.41 -19.93 0.71
N GLY A 299 -23.58 -19.66 -0.30
CA GLY A 299 -24.00 -19.50 -1.69
C GLY A 299 -24.68 -20.74 -2.24
N GLY A 300 -24.08 -21.92 -2.04
CA GLY A 300 -24.71 -23.19 -2.45
C GLY A 300 -26.06 -23.45 -1.76
N TRP A 301 -26.20 -23.06 -0.49
CA TRP A 301 -27.47 -23.16 0.23
C TRP A 301 -28.52 -22.19 -0.31
N LEU A 302 -28.16 -20.92 -0.54
CA LEU A 302 -29.07 -19.91 -1.10
C LEU A 302 -29.49 -20.24 -2.55
N ALA A 303 -28.56 -20.74 -3.35
CA ALA A 303 -28.86 -21.17 -4.72
C ALA A 303 -29.87 -22.33 -4.75
N LYS A 304 -29.77 -23.26 -3.78
CA LYS A 304 -30.73 -24.36 -3.63
C LYS A 304 -32.12 -23.89 -3.21
N GLU A 305 -32.21 -22.81 -2.44
CA GLU A 305 -33.48 -22.19 -2.05
C GLU A 305 -34.10 -21.32 -3.16
N GLY A 306 -33.35 -21.04 -4.22
CA GLY A 306 -33.78 -20.17 -5.32
C GLY A 306 -33.64 -18.67 -5.01
N ASP A 307 -32.94 -18.32 -3.93
CA ASP A 307 -32.71 -16.93 -3.51
C ASP A 307 -31.66 -16.23 -4.39
N ILE A 308 -30.74 -17.00 -4.98
CA ILE A 308 -29.72 -16.55 -5.92
C ILE A 308 -29.63 -17.53 -7.09
N THR A 309 -29.14 -17.05 -8.23
CA THR A 309 -28.85 -17.91 -9.39
C THR A 309 -27.49 -18.61 -9.24
N THR A 310 -27.14 -19.52 -10.15
CA THR A 310 -25.90 -20.32 -10.02
C THR A 310 -24.63 -19.50 -10.32
N GLY A 311 -24.77 -18.51 -11.19
CA GLY A 311 -23.73 -17.58 -11.59
C GLY A 311 -23.61 -16.35 -10.68
N GLN A 312 -24.63 -16.06 -9.88
CA GLN A 312 -24.58 -15.03 -8.82
C GLN A 312 -23.73 -15.48 -7.62
#